data_AF-A0ABD3TGX5-F1
#
_entry.id   AF-A0ABD3TGX5-F1
#
_cell.length_a   1.000
_cell.length_b   1.000
_cell.length_c   1.000
_cell.angle_alpha   90.00
_cell.angle_beta   90.00
_cell.angle_gamma   90.00
#
_symmetry.space_group_name_H-M   'P 1'
#
loop_
_entity.id
_entity.type
_entity.pdbx_description
1 polymer ?
#
loop_
_entity_poly.entity_id
_entity_poly.type
_entity_poly.pdbx_seq_one_letter_code
_entity_poly.pdbx_strand_id
1 'polypeptide(L)'
;MNVNAGTLMHVNAGTLMNVNAGTLMNVNAGTLMNVNAGTLMNVNAGTLMNVNAGTLMNVNAGTLMNVNAGTLMNVNAGTLMNVNAGTLMNVNAGTLMNVNAGTLKHIQYLEL
;
A
#
# COMPACT_ATOMS: atom_id res chain seq x y z
N MET A 1 6.61 -15.23 -5.42
CA MET A 1 6.24 -15.21 -6.86
C MET A 1 6.65 -13.89 -7.49
N ASN A 2 7.02 -13.87 -8.77
CA ASN A 2 7.19 -12.65 -9.56
C ASN A 2 6.03 -12.53 -10.56
N VAL A 3 5.46 -11.34 -10.70
CA VAL A 3 4.39 -11.03 -11.66
C VAL A 3 4.92 -9.92 -12.55
N ASN A 4 5.16 -10.24 -13.83
CA ASN A 4 5.67 -9.24 -14.77
C ASN A 4 4.56 -8.31 -15.26
N ALA A 5 3.46 -8.90 -15.74
CA ALA A 5 2.26 -8.17 -16.12
C ALA A 5 1.02 -9.02 -15.80
N GLY A 6 -0.06 -8.38 -15.35
CA GLY A 6 -1.38 -9.02 -15.29
C GLY A 6 -2.18 -8.78 -14.02
N THR A 7 -3.27 -9.53 -13.89
CA THR A 7 -4.22 -9.40 -12.80
C THR A 7 -4.23 -10.66 -11.95
N LEU A 8 -4.02 -10.50 -10.64
CA LEU A 8 -4.24 -11.56 -9.66
C LEU A 8 -5.52 -11.25 -8.88
N MET A 9 -6.52 -12.11 -9.05
CA MET A 9 -7.84 -11.91 -8.44
C MET A 9 -7.81 -12.12 -6.93
N HIS A 10 -7.15 -13.20 -6.49
CA HIS A 10 -7.13 -13.63 -5.10
C HIS A 10 -5.74 -14.13 -4.71
N VAL A 11 -5.17 -13.53 -3.67
CA VAL A 11 -3.97 -13.99 -2.99
C VAL A 11 -4.34 -14.21 -1.53
N ASN A 12 -4.51 -15.47 -1.13
CA ASN A 12 -4.95 -15.77 0.23
C ASN A 12 -3.81 -15.57 1.25
N ALA A 13 -2.66 -16.19 0.98
CA ALA A 13 -1.46 -16.05 1.79
C ALA A 13 -0.24 -16.10 0.88
N GLY A 14 0.77 -15.28 1.16
CA GLY A 14 2.10 -15.50 0.60
C GLY A 14 2.90 -14.25 0.30
N THR A 15 4.04 -14.48 -0.36
CA THR A 15 5.01 -13.44 -0.69
C THR A 15 5.15 -13.26 -2.19
N LEU A 16 4.89 -12.04 -2.66
CA LEU A 16 5.20 -11.60 -4.01
C LEU A 16 6.47 -10.75 -3.95
N MET A 17 7.52 -11.21 -4.62
CA MET A 17 8.80 -10.52 -4.58
C MET A 17 8.78 -9.30 -5.49
N ASN A 18 8.36 -9.49 -6.74
CA ASN A 18 8.29 -8.39 -7.72
C ASN A 18 6.95 -8.41 -8.45
N VAL A 19 6.29 -7.26 -8.49
CA VAL A 19 5.12 -6.98 -9.34
C VAL A 19 5.49 -5.78 -10.21
N ASN A 20 5.74 -6.02 -11.49
CA ASN A 20 6.21 -4.95 -12.38
C ASN A 20 5.05 -4.06 -12.82
N ALA A 21 4.02 -4.64 -13.45
CA ALA A 21 2.81 -3.95 -13.84
C ALA A 21 1.59 -4.83 -13.50
N GLY A 22 0.83 -4.52 -12.46
CA GLY A 22 -0.25 -5.45 -12.10
C GLY A 22 -1.37 -4.90 -11.24
N THR A 23 -2.51 -5.59 -11.34
CA THR A 23 -3.69 -5.35 -10.52
C THR A 23 -3.91 -6.52 -9.58
N LEU A 24 -3.95 -6.27 -8.28
CA LEU A 24 -4.28 -7.26 -7.25
C LEU A 24 -5.60 -6.86 -6.60
N MET A 25 -6.63 -7.68 -6.75
CA MET A 25 -7.97 -7.32 -6.27
C MET A 25 -8.18 -7.66 -4.80
N ASN A 26 -7.72 -8.83 -4.34
CA ASN A 26 -7.89 -9.24 -2.95
C ASN A 26 -6.65 -9.96 -2.42
N VAL A 27 -5.95 -9.32 -1.48
CA VAL A 27 -4.82 -9.90 -0.74
C VAL A 27 -5.25 -10.05 0.72
N ASN A 28 -5.47 -11.28 1.18
CA ASN A 28 -5.94 -11.52 2.55
C ASN A 28 -4.79 -11.36 3.57
N ALA A 29 -3.70 -12.10 3.36
CA ALA A 29 -2.48 -11.98 4.13
C ALA A 29 -1.29 -12.00 3.15
N GLY A 30 -0.40 -11.01 3.20
CA GLY A 30 0.75 -11.12 2.31
C GLY A 30 1.84 -10.08 2.47
N THR A 31 3.01 -10.43 1.96
CA THR A 31 4.15 -9.53 1.84
C THR A 31 4.44 -9.26 0.37
N LEU A 32 4.44 -8.00 -0.01
CA LEU A 32 4.84 -7.53 -1.34
C LEU A 32 6.13 -6.73 -1.18
N MET A 33 7.21 -7.21 -1.80
CA MET A 33 8.50 -6.54 -1.61
C MET A 33 8.65 -5.36 -2.56
N ASN A 34 8.47 -5.56 -3.86
CA ASN A 34 8.60 -4.51 -4.87
C ASN A 34 7.38 -4.48 -5.79
N VAL A 35 6.69 -3.34 -5.82
CA VAL A 35 5.62 -3.04 -6.77
C VAL A 35 6.05 -1.82 -7.58
N ASN A 36 6.37 -2.01 -8.86
CA ASN A 36 6.84 -0.92 -9.72
C ASN A 36 5.68 -0.04 -10.21
N ALA A 37 4.68 -0.65 -10.84
CA ALA A 37 3.44 -0.02 -11.24
C ALA A 37 2.28 -0.95 -10.85
N GLY A 38 1.35 -0.50 -10.01
CA GLY A 38 0.24 -1.39 -9.69
C GLY A 38 -0.94 -0.78 -8.97
N THR A 39 -2.06 -1.50 -9.07
CA THR A 39 -3.30 -1.19 -8.36
C THR A 39 -3.63 -2.32 -7.41
N LEU A 40 -3.73 -2.02 -6.13
CA LEU A 40 -4.17 -2.94 -5.09
C LEU A 40 -5.54 -2.47 -4.59
N MET A 41 -6.57 -3.28 -4.79
CA MET A 41 -7.93 -2.91 -4.41
C MET A 41 -8.17 -3.16 -2.93
N ASN A 42 -8.00 -4.41 -2.46
CA ASN A 42 -8.22 -4.78 -1.06
C ASN A 42 -7.01 -5.54 -0.51
N VAL A 43 -6.41 -5.01 0.55
CA VAL A 43 -5.40 -5.69 1.36
C VAL A 43 -5.94 -5.78 2.78
N ASN A 44 -6.23 -7.00 3.26
CA ASN A 44 -6.77 -7.18 4.60
C ASN A 44 -5.66 -7.12 5.66
N ALA A 45 -4.61 -7.93 5.51
CA ALA A 45 -3.40 -7.88 6.32
C ALA A 45 -2.19 -7.92 5.39
N GLY A 46 -1.29 -6.93 5.46
CA GLY A 46 -0.11 -7.01 4.62
C GLY A 46 1.03 -6.05 4.89
N THR A 47 2.19 -6.43 4.38
CA THR A 47 3.40 -5.60 4.39
C THR A 47 3.81 -5.30 2.96
N LEU A 48 3.92 -4.02 2.63
CA LEU A 48 4.44 -3.54 1.36
C LEU A 48 5.74 -2.80 1.62
N MET A 49 6.85 -3.30 1.08
CA MET A 49 8.15 -2.67 1.33
C MET A 49 8.40 -1.48 0.41
N ASN A 50 8.30 -1.68 -0.91
CA ASN A 50 8.54 -0.62 -1.89
C ASN A 50 7.42 -0.59 -2.93
N VAL A 51 6.76 0.56 -3.04
CA VAL A 51 5.80 0.88 -4.10
C VAL A 51 6.32 2.09 -4.86
N ASN A 52 6.75 1.90 -6.11
CA ASN A 52 7.30 3.00 -6.91
C ASN A 52 6.19 3.88 -7.49
N ALA A 53 5.24 3.28 -8.21
CA ALA A 53 4.03 3.93 -8.70
C ALA A 53 2.82 3.05 -8.36
N GLY A 54 1.84 3.55 -7.60
CA GLY A 54 0.69 2.70 -7.33
C GLY A 54 -0.53 3.34 -6.71
N THR A 55 -1.66 2.65 -6.85
CA THR A 55 -2.92 2.99 -6.20
C THR A 55 -3.32 1.88 -5.25
N LEU A 56 -3.54 2.22 -3.98
CA LEU A 56 -4.06 1.34 -2.96
C LEU A 56 -5.44 1.87 -2.53
N MET A 57 -6.50 1.10 -2.76
CA MET A 57 -7.84 1.56 -2.41
C MET A 57 -8.15 1.32 -0.93
N ASN A 58 -8.05 0.07 -0.48
CA ASN A 58 -8.39 -0.30 0.88
C ASN A 58 -7.29 -1.16 1.51
N VAL A 59 -6.73 -0.69 2.62
CA VAL A 59 -5.84 -1.44 3.49
C VAL A 59 -6.48 -1.51 4.88
N ASN A 60 -6.86 -2.71 5.32
CA ASN A 60 -7.49 -2.87 6.62
C ASN A 60 -6.44 -2.86 7.75
N ALA A 61 -5.43 -3.72 7.65
CA ALA A 61 -4.28 -3.76 8.53
C ALA A 61 -3.01 -3.84 7.68
N GLY A 62 -2.07 -2.91 7.83
CA GLY A 62 -0.83 -3.06 7.08
C GLY A 62 0.30 -2.09 7.39
N THR A 63 1.48 -2.47 6.89
CA THR A 63 2.70 -1.67 6.97
C THR A 63 3.19 -1.35 5.57
N LEU A 64 3.36 -0.06 5.29
CA LEU A 64 3.95 0.45 4.05
C LEU A 64 5.24 1.18 4.41
N MET A 65 6.37 0.64 3.96
CA MET A 65 7.67 1.26 4.24
C MET A 65 7.95 2.43 3.31
N ASN A 66 7.97 2.22 2.00
CA ASN A 66 8.31 3.26 1.03
C ASN A 66 7.29 3.32 -0.10
N VAL A 67 6.66 4.49 -0.26
CA VAL A 67 5.81 4.83 -1.39
C VAL A 67 6.42 6.03 -2.11
N ASN A 68 6.92 5.82 -3.33
CA ASN A 68 7.57 6.90 -4.09
C ASN A 68 6.54 7.81 -4.77
N ALA A 69 5.65 7.24 -5.59
CA ALA A 69 4.52 7.91 -6.21
C ALA A 69 3.25 7.10 -5.96
N GLY A 70 2.27 7.61 -5.23
CA GLY A 70 1.05 6.82 -5.06
C GLY A 70 -0.14 7.47 -4.40
N THR A 71 -1.27 6.80 -4.57
CA THR A 71 -2.55 7.18 -3.97
C THR A 71 -3.00 6.09 -3.02
N LEU A 72 -3.21 6.44 -1.76
CA LEU A 72 -3.87 5.58 -0.76
C LEU A 72 -5.22 6.20 -0.41
N MET A 73 -6.29 5.46 -0.66
CA MET A 73 -7.64 5.99 -0.40
C MET A 73 -8.06 5.76 1.04
N ASN A 74 -8.05 4.51 1.50
CA ASN A 74 -8.48 4.14 2.86
C ASN A 74 -7.46 3.22 3.53
N VAL A 75 -6.94 3.64 4.68
CA VAL A 75 -6.13 2.81 5.58
C VAL A 75 -6.83 2.79 6.94
N ASN A 76 -7.37 1.63 7.34
CA ASN A 76 -8.09 1.53 8.60
C ASN A 76 -7.11 1.47 9.78
N ALA A 77 -6.21 0.48 9.79
CA ALA A 77 -5.11 0.38 10.73
C ALA A 77 -3.79 0.22 9.97
N GLY A 78 -2.81 1.09 10.20
CA GLY A 78 -1.53 0.89 9.52
C GLY A 78 -0.40 1.85 9.83
N THR A 79 0.80 1.41 9.47
CA THR A 79 2.02 2.20 9.61
C THR A 79 2.54 2.56 8.24
N LEU A 80 2.70 3.85 7.99
CA LEU A 80 3.35 4.39 6.79
C LEU A 80 4.66 5.07 7.22
N MET A 81 5.78 4.58 6.71
CA MET A 81 7.08 5.13 7.09
C MET A 81 7.46 6.32 6.20
N ASN A 82 7.55 6.11 4.88
CA ASN A 82 7.96 7.16 3.93
C ASN A 82 7.01 7.24 2.74
N VAL A 83 6.44 8.43 2.53
CA VAL A 83 5.70 8.78 1.31
C VAL A 83 6.39 9.95 0.64
N ASN A 84 7.03 9.72 -0.51
CA ASN A 84 7.75 10.78 -1.22
C ASN A 84 6.79 11.72 -1.95
N ALA A 85 6.04 11.21 -2.93
CA ALA A 85 5.00 11.92 -3.65
C ALA A 85 3.70 11.14 -3.57
N GLY A 86 2.66 11.67 -2.93
CA GLY A 86 1.43 10.89 -2.84
C GLY A 86 0.23 11.57 -2.25
N THR A 87 -0.92 10.95 -2.46
CA THR A 87 -2.18 11.38 -1.87
C THR A 87 -2.67 10.34 -0.89
N LEU A 88 -2.96 10.76 0.33
CA LEU A 88 -3.58 9.96 1.38
C LEU A 88 -4.93 10.58 1.72
N MET A 89 -6.03 9.83 1.55
CA MET A 89 -7.37 10.41 1.70
C MET A 89 -8.07 10.11 3.01
N ASN A 90 -7.96 8.89 3.55
CA ASN A 90 -8.56 8.52 4.82
C ASN A 90 -7.63 7.55 5.55
N VAL A 91 -7.17 7.96 6.73
CA VAL A 91 -6.40 7.08 7.63
C VAL A 91 -7.04 7.19 9.01
N ASN A 92 -7.52 6.07 9.56
CA ASN A 92 -8.31 6.05 10.80
C ASN A 92 -7.46 5.80 12.06
N ALA A 93 -6.75 4.68 12.10
CA ALA A 93 -5.86 4.30 13.21
C ALA A 93 -4.46 4.06 12.64
N GLY A 94 -3.79 5.15 12.27
CA GLY A 94 -2.51 5.07 11.58
C GLY A 94 -1.36 5.80 12.27
N THR A 95 -0.15 5.40 11.91
CA THR A 95 1.07 6.17 12.15
C THR A 95 1.67 6.54 10.80
N LEU A 96 2.00 7.82 10.61
CA LEU A 96 2.72 8.31 9.44
C LEU A 96 3.97 9.05 9.90
N MET A 97 5.15 8.57 9.50
CA MET A 97 6.42 9.16 9.95
C MET A 97 6.91 10.28 9.04
N ASN A 98 6.90 10.09 7.71
CA ASN A 98 7.46 11.06 6.79
C ASN A 98 6.64 11.21 5.51
N VAL A 99 6.36 12.46 5.15
CA VAL A 99 5.78 12.87 3.87
C VAL A 99 6.60 14.02 3.30
N ASN A 100 7.18 13.84 2.11
CA ASN A 100 7.95 14.90 1.46
C ASN A 100 7.06 15.85 0.65
N ALA A 101 6.39 15.34 -0.38
CA ALA A 101 5.55 16.08 -1.31
C ALA A 101 4.19 15.39 -1.46
N GLY A 102 3.35 15.45 -0.42
CA GLY A 102 2.08 14.74 -0.41
C GLY A 102 0.89 15.57 0.01
N THR A 103 -0.30 15.12 -0.38
CA THR A 103 -1.58 15.64 0.09
C THR A 103 -2.17 14.68 1.11
N LEU A 104 -2.52 15.19 2.29
CA LEU A 104 -3.19 14.45 3.36
C LEU A 104 -4.61 15.01 3.53
N LYS A 105 -5.62 14.15 3.49
CA LYS A 105 -7.01 14.48 3.81
C LYS A 105 -7.51 13.50 4.87
N HIS A 106 -8.45 13.95 5.71
CA HIS A 106 -9.14 13.16 6.73
C HIS A 106 -8.27 12.10 7.42
N ILE A 107 -7.30 12.57 8.21
CA ILE A 107 -6.44 11.68 8.96
C ILE A 107 -6.67 11.78 10.47
N GLN A 108 -6.88 10.62 11.09
CA GLN A 108 -6.79 10.40 12.51
C GLN A 108 -5.48 9.62 12.77
N TYR A 109 -4.50 10.30 13.37
CA TYR A 109 -3.24 9.68 13.79
C TYR A 109 -3.27 9.38 15.28
N LEU A 110 -2.60 8.30 15.68
CA LEU A 110 -1.92 8.28 16.96
C LEU A 110 -0.49 8.80 16.71
N GLU A 111 -0.20 9.99 17.20
CA GLU A 111 1.18 10.47 17.28
C GLU A 111 1.95 9.62 18.31
N LEU A 112 3.18 9.23 17.94
CA LEU A 112 4.24 8.80 18.87
C LEU A 112 5.36 9.83 18.80
#